data_AF-A0A9P1N1K5-F1
#
_entry.id   AF-A0A9P1N1K5-F1
#
_cell.length_a   1.000
_cell.length_b   1.000
_cell.length_c   1.000
_cell.angle_alpha   90.00
_cell.angle_beta   90.00
_cell.angle_gamma   90.00
#
_symmetry.space_group_name_H-M   'P 1'
#
loop_
_entity.id
_entity.type
_entity.pdbx_description
1 polymer ?
#
loop_
_entity_poly.entity_id
_entity_poly.type
_entity_poly.pdbx_seq_one_letter_code
_entity_poly.pdbx_strand_id
1 'polypeptide(L)'
;MGSFYGVFGDPLTCYDNNYYTYSDGKKCDEGQICYSEFYAVNRTGDNSSLEQNYARYCIWPEYCVARGIDDKCSSIEELDWEMQEAFQNHSGVSISIVPFSQFCCCKEDFCNDVNPIEVHDKFGILLSPENMTDSSNQKSILLSILILYLTIIFL
;
A
#
# COMPACT_ATOMS: atom_id res chain seq x y z
N MET A 1 5.81 -45.53 12.42
CA MET A 1 5.15 -44.61 11.46
C MET A 1 5.13 -43.24 12.11
N GLY A 2 6.04 -42.36 11.70
CA GLY A 2 6.22 -41.04 12.29
C GLY A 2 5.19 -40.05 11.75
N SER A 3 4.57 -39.31 12.67
CA SER A 3 3.63 -38.23 12.39
C SER A 3 4.39 -37.03 11.84
N PHE A 4 4.17 -36.68 10.57
CA PHE A 4 4.61 -35.39 10.02
C PHE A 4 3.68 -34.30 10.55
N TYR A 5 4.06 -33.68 11.67
CA TYR A 5 3.52 -32.36 12.02
C TYR A 5 4.15 -31.38 11.03
N GLY A 6 3.36 -30.96 10.04
CA GLY A 6 3.67 -29.75 9.27
C GLY A 6 3.80 -28.61 10.28
N VAL A 7 4.92 -27.89 10.21
CA VAL A 7 5.08 -26.62 10.91
C VAL A 7 4.07 -25.68 10.26
N PHE A 8 2.88 -25.56 10.85
CA PHE A 8 1.94 -24.50 10.49
C PHE A 8 2.65 -23.20 10.88
N GLY A 9 3.19 -22.50 9.87
CA GLY A 9 3.67 -21.14 10.07
C GLY A 9 2.54 -20.29 10.64
N ASP A 10 2.88 -19.31 11.47
CA ASP A 10 1.88 -18.36 11.94
C ASP A 10 1.14 -17.74 10.74
N PRO A 11 -0.17 -17.49 10.85
CA PRO A 11 -0.93 -16.91 9.76
C PRO A 11 -0.35 -15.54 9.39
N LEU A 12 -0.03 -15.38 8.11
CA LEU A 12 0.53 -14.17 7.50
C LEU A 12 -0.33 -12.95 7.89
N THR A 13 0.32 -11.86 8.28
CA THR A 13 -0.35 -10.60 8.59
C THR A 13 -0.06 -9.57 7.49
N CYS A 14 -1.10 -8.98 6.91
CA CYS A 14 -0.98 -7.96 5.87
C CYS A 14 -1.65 -6.64 6.30
N TYR A 15 -1.32 -5.53 5.64
CA TYR A 15 -2.17 -4.35 5.70
C TYR A 15 -3.50 -4.63 4.97
N ASP A 16 -4.62 -4.21 5.56
CA ASP A 16 -5.98 -4.42 5.02
C ASP A 16 -6.78 -3.11 5.03
N ASN A 17 -6.54 -2.25 4.03
CA ASN A 17 -7.21 -0.95 3.91
C ASN A 17 -7.02 -0.31 2.52
N ASN A 18 -7.75 0.78 2.25
CA ASN A 18 -7.73 1.51 0.98
C ASN A 18 -7.02 2.86 1.09
N TYR A 19 -6.14 3.00 2.06
CA TYR A 19 -5.43 4.25 2.35
C TYR A 19 -3.94 3.94 2.44
N TYR A 20 -3.07 4.94 2.44
CA TYR A 20 -1.65 4.72 2.74
C TYR A 20 -1.39 4.64 4.25
N THR A 21 -2.33 5.11 5.08
CA THR A 21 -2.17 5.19 6.53
C THR A 21 -1.93 3.81 7.14
N TYR A 22 -1.00 3.72 8.10
CA TYR A 22 -0.77 2.50 8.86
C TYR A 22 -2.02 2.15 9.68
N SER A 23 -2.80 1.18 9.22
CA SER A 23 -3.81 0.52 10.03
C SER A 23 -3.17 -0.61 10.83
N ASP A 24 -3.88 -1.11 11.83
CA ASP A 24 -3.58 -2.42 12.38
C ASP A 24 -3.62 -3.45 11.24
N GLY A 25 -2.64 -4.37 11.24
CA GLY A 25 -2.59 -5.46 10.29
C GLY A 25 -3.73 -6.45 10.51
N LYS A 26 -4.10 -7.16 9.45
CA LYS A 26 -5.04 -8.26 9.49
C LYS A 26 -4.31 -9.58 9.28
N LYS A 27 -4.60 -10.54 10.15
CA LYS A 27 -4.21 -11.93 9.93
C LYS A 27 -5.03 -12.51 8.78
N CYS A 28 -4.35 -13.01 7.77
CA CYS A 28 -4.96 -13.64 6.62
C CYS A 28 -5.40 -15.07 6.92
N ASP A 29 -6.33 -15.58 6.12
CA ASP A 29 -6.71 -16.99 6.17
C ASP A 29 -5.54 -17.88 5.70
N GLU A 30 -5.55 -19.14 6.09
CA GLU A 30 -4.51 -20.10 5.69
C GLU A 30 -4.42 -20.20 4.16
N GLY A 31 -3.23 -19.92 3.61
CA GLY A 31 -2.95 -19.95 2.17
C GLY A 31 -3.12 -18.61 1.44
N GLN A 32 -3.67 -17.58 2.10
CA GLN A 32 -3.69 -16.22 1.54
C GLN A 32 -2.32 -15.55 1.60
N ILE A 33 -2.13 -14.55 0.73
CA ILE A 33 -0.93 -13.73 0.59
C ILE A 33 -1.28 -12.24 0.61
N CYS A 34 -0.28 -11.38 0.78
CA CYS A 34 -0.50 -9.94 0.78
C CYS A 34 -0.54 -9.39 -0.65
N TYR A 35 -1.46 -8.47 -0.90
CA TYR A 35 -1.58 -7.69 -2.13
C TYR A 35 -1.47 -6.20 -1.83
N SER A 36 -0.82 -5.47 -2.72
CA SER A 36 -0.88 -4.01 -2.77
C SER A 36 -1.11 -3.49 -4.18
N GLU A 37 -1.80 -2.36 -4.24
CA GLU A 37 -2.12 -1.61 -5.43
C GLU A 37 -1.90 -0.12 -5.16
N PHE A 38 -1.23 0.50 -6.12
CA PHE A 38 -1.07 1.94 -6.24
C PHE A 38 -1.36 2.35 -7.67
N TYR A 39 -2.12 3.44 -7.84
CA TYR A 39 -2.16 4.14 -9.11
C TYR A 39 -2.43 5.63 -8.91
N ALA A 40 -1.85 6.43 -9.79
CA ALA A 40 -2.05 7.88 -9.84
C ALA A 40 -2.85 8.24 -11.08
N VAL A 41 -3.87 9.09 -10.94
CA VAL A 41 -4.73 9.54 -12.04
C VAL A 41 -4.44 11.00 -12.37
N ASN A 42 -4.19 11.28 -13.65
CA ASN A 42 -4.03 12.62 -14.18
C ASN A 42 -5.31 13.09 -14.88
N ARG A 43 -6.17 13.81 -14.16
CA ARG A 43 -7.42 14.37 -14.72
C ARG A 43 -7.24 15.76 -15.33
N THR A 44 -6.22 16.51 -14.91
CA THR A 44 -6.01 17.92 -15.29
C THR A 44 -5.17 18.07 -16.56
N GLY A 45 -4.42 17.02 -16.94
CA GLY A 45 -3.48 17.03 -18.06
C GLY A 45 -2.08 17.53 -17.67
N ASP A 46 -1.86 17.92 -16.41
CA ASP A 46 -0.54 18.24 -15.87
C ASP A 46 -0.25 17.38 -14.64
N ASN A 47 1.02 17.05 -14.40
CA ASN A 47 1.41 16.22 -13.26
C ASN A 47 1.46 17.03 -11.96
N SER A 48 0.84 18.21 -11.91
CA SER A 48 0.90 19.10 -10.73
C SER A 48 -0.02 18.64 -9.61
N SER A 49 -1.10 17.93 -9.94
CA SER A 49 -2.06 17.38 -9.00
C SER A 49 -2.55 16.02 -9.49
N LEU A 50 -1.87 14.96 -9.05
CA LEU A 50 -2.26 13.60 -9.34
C LEU A 50 -3.12 13.05 -8.20
N GLU A 51 -4.28 12.48 -8.56
CA GLU A 51 -5.14 11.77 -7.62
C GLU A 51 -4.52 10.40 -7.34
N GLN A 52 -4.06 10.18 -6.11
CA GLN A 52 -3.35 8.96 -5.71
C GLN A 52 -4.32 7.97 -5.04
N ASN A 53 -4.34 6.74 -5.52
CA ASN A 53 -5.20 5.66 -5.04
C ASN A 53 -4.37 4.51 -4.50
N TYR A 54 -4.85 3.90 -3.42
CA TYR A 54 -4.16 2.84 -2.67
C TYR A 54 -5.13 1.73 -2.31
N ALA A 55 -4.70 0.48 -2.42
CA ALA A 55 -5.47 -0.67 -1.93
C ALA A 55 -4.55 -1.79 -1.45
N ARG A 56 -4.87 -2.39 -0.30
CA ARG A 56 -4.04 -3.40 0.37
C ARG A 56 -4.94 -4.44 1.01
N TYR A 57 -4.73 -5.73 0.72
CA TYR A 57 -5.61 -6.81 1.19
C TYR A 57 -4.87 -8.14 1.37
N CYS A 58 -5.48 -9.06 2.12
CA CYS A 58 -5.23 -10.49 2.01
C CYS A 58 -5.98 -11.07 0.79
N ILE A 59 -5.28 -11.78 -0.09
CA ILE A 59 -5.89 -12.41 -1.27
C ILE A 59 -5.41 -13.85 -1.46
N TRP A 60 -6.16 -14.64 -2.23
CA TRP A 60 -5.70 -15.94 -2.70
C TRP A 60 -4.64 -15.78 -3.79
N PRO A 61 -3.53 -16.55 -3.80
CA PRO A 61 -2.43 -16.40 -4.75
C PRO A 61 -2.84 -16.45 -6.22
N GLU A 62 -3.89 -17.22 -6.53
CA GLU A 62 -4.44 -17.36 -7.88
C GLU A 62 -4.91 -16.01 -8.43
N TYR A 63 -5.32 -15.06 -7.58
CA TYR A 63 -5.70 -13.72 -8.01
C TYR A 63 -4.54 -12.87 -8.50
N CYS A 64 -3.31 -13.14 -8.06
CA CYS A 64 -2.11 -12.49 -8.59
C CYS A 64 -1.74 -13.08 -9.95
N VAL A 65 -1.74 -14.41 -10.03
CA VAL A 65 -1.42 -15.15 -11.27
C VAL A 65 -2.43 -14.81 -12.37
N ALA A 66 -3.72 -14.81 -12.04
CA ALA A 66 -4.78 -14.43 -12.98
C ALA A 66 -4.68 -12.96 -13.40
N ARG A 67 -3.99 -12.11 -12.64
CA ARG A 67 -3.74 -10.71 -12.95
C ARG A 67 -2.44 -10.48 -13.72
N GLY A 68 -1.67 -11.53 -14.01
CA GLY A 68 -0.33 -11.40 -14.61
C GLY A 68 0.68 -10.75 -13.68
N ILE A 69 0.40 -10.65 -12.38
CA ILE A 69 1.31 -10.11 -11.38
C ILE A 69 2.27 -11.25 -11.00
N ASP A 70 3.50 -11.16 -11.49
CA ASP A 70 4.55 -12.11 -11.16
C ASP A 70 5.26 -11.76 -9.83
N ASP A 71 6.37 -12.44 -9.53
CA ASP A 71 7.13 -12.20 -8.30
C ASP A 71 7.73 -10.78 -8.22
N LYS A 72 7.63 -10.00 -9.30
CA LYS A 72 7.97 -8.58 -9.37
C LYS A 72 6.69 -7.78 -9.61
N CYS A 73 6.51 -6.73 -8.83
CA CYS A 73 5.37 -5.83 -9.01
C CYS A 73 5.25 -5.36 -10.47
N SER A 74 4.03 -5.32 -10.99
CA SER A 74 3.74 -4.95 -12.37
C SER A 74 3.11 -3.55 -12.45
N SER A 75 3.29 -2.84 -13.55
CA SER A 75 2.50 -1.65 -13.89
C SER A 75 1.24 -2.02 -14.69
N ILE A 76 0.29 -1.08 -14.83
CA ILE A 76 -0.96 -1.27 -15.57
C ILE A 76 -0.70 -1.62 -17.05
N GLU A 77 0.39 -1.11 -17.63
CA GLU A 77 0.81 -1.41 -19.00
C GLU A 77 1.43 -2.79 -19.15
N GLU A 78 1.97 -3.35 -18.05
CA GLU A 78 2.57 -4.69 -18.00
C GLU A 78 1.53 -5.79 -17.75
N LEU A 79 0.35 -5.42 -17.23
CA LEU A 79 -0.77 -6.36 -17.10
C LEU A 79 -1.31 -6.75 -18.50
N ASP A 80 -1.85 -7.96 -18.63
CA ASP A 80 -2.52 -8.36 -19.86
C ASP A 80 -3.80 -7.53 -20.12
N TRP A 81 -4.31 -7.60 -21.36
CA TRP A 81 -5.42 -6.76 -21.80
C TRP A 81 -6.74 -7.06 -21.07
N GLU A 82 -6.97 -8.30 -20.63
CA GLU A 82 -8.18 -8.67 -19.87
C GLU A 82 -8.14 -8.03 -18.49
N MET A 83 -6.96 -7.96 -17.88
CA MET A 83 -6.74 -7.33 -16.59
C MET A 83 -6.78 -5.81 -16.66
N GLN A 84 -6.26 -5.25 -17.75
CA GLN A 84 -6.44 -3.84 -18.08
C GLN A 84 -7.93 -3.47 -18.23
N GLU A 85 -8.73 -4.31 -18.89
CA GLU A 85 -10.18 -4.11 -18.99
C GLU A 85 -10.89 -4.26 -17.63
N ALA A 86 -10.52 -5.28 -16.85
CA ALA A 86 -11.06 -5.47 -15.50
C ALA A 86 -10.77 -4.29 -14.58
N PHE A 87 -9.54 -3.74 -14.64
CA PHE A 87 -9.17 -2.53 -13.93
C PHE A 87 -10.05 -1.34 -14.33
N GLN A 88 -10.23 -1.09 -15.63
CA GLN A 88 -11.06 0.02 -16.12
C GLN A 88 -12.53 -0.12 -15.67
N ASN A 89 -13.08 -1.33 -15.71
CA ASN A 89 -14.44 -1.62 -15.28
C ASN A 89 -14.63 -1.44 -13.77
N HIS A 90 -13.63 -1.84 -12.97
CA HIS A 90 -13.69 -1.73 -11.51
C HIS A 90 -13.48 -0.29 -11.01
N SER A 91 -12.46 0.40 -11.54
CA SER A 91 -12.06 1.75 -11.12
C SER A 91 -12.89 2.86 -11.77
N GLY A 92 -13.47 2.61 -12.95
CA GLY A 92 -14.05 3.66 -13.79
C GLY A 92 -13.01 4.62 -14.37
N VAL A 93 -11.72 4.27 -14.34
CA VAL A 93 -10.59 5.09 -14.79
C VAL A 93 -10.04 4.52 -16.09
N SER A 94 -9.87 5.38 -17.10
CA SER A 94 -9.18 4.98 -18.34
C SER A 94 -7.67 4.87 -18.13
N ILE A 95 -7.05 3.82 -18.68
CA ILE A 95 -5.60 3.61 -18.55
C ILE A 95 -4.78 4.78 -19.12
N SER A 96 -5.28 5.46 -20.15
CA SER A 96 -4.55 6.58 -20.78
C SER A 96 -4.32 7.77 -19.85
N ILE A 97 -5.06 7.85 -18.73
CA ILE A 97 -4.91 8.89 -17.71
C ILE A 97 -4.26 8.38 -16.42
N VAL A 98 -3.69 7.17 -16.43
CA VAL A 98 -2.96 6.58 -15.31
C VAL A 98 -1.46 6.61 -15.63
N PRO A 99 -0.75 7.73 -15.39
CA PRO A 99 0.66 7.82 -15.72
C PRO A 99 1.57 6.94 -14.86
N PHE A 100 1.11 6.52 -13.68
CA PHE A 100 1.90 5.74 -12.73
C PHE A 100 1.02 4.70 -12.05
N SER A 101 1.52 3.48 -11.94
CA SER A 101 0.84 2.38 -11.26
C SER A 101 1.83 1.33 -10.77
N GLN A 102 1.39 0.55 -9.78
CA GLN A 102 2.13 -0.59 -9.25
C GLN A 102 1.16 -1.57 -8.58
N PHE A 103 1.23 -2.83 -8.98
CA PHE A 103 0.45 -3.93 -8.42
C PHE A 103 1.44 -5.01 -7.94
N CYS A 104 1.36 -5.42 -6.67
CA CYS A 104 2.32 -6.34 -6.06
C CYS A 104 1.61 -7.46 -5.31
N CYS A 105 2.25 -8.63 -5.25
CA CYS A 105 1.91 -9.71 -4.34
C CYS A 105 3.14 -10.21 -3.60
N CYS A 106 3.00 -10.56 -2.32
CA CYS A 106 4.14 -10.99 -1.49
C CYS A 106 3.69 -11.86 -0.30
N LYS A 107 4.64 -12.58 0.32
CA LYS A 107 4.38 -13.67 1.29
C LYS A 107 5.06 -13.46 2.66
N GLU A 108 5.42 -12.22 2.97
CA GLU A 108 6.05 -11.85 4.25
C GLU A 108 5.12 -10.93 5.04
N ASP A 109 5.20 -10.94 6.37
CA ASP A 109 4.36 -10.08 7.19
C ASP A 109 4.53 -8.61 6.80
N PHE A 110 3.41 -7.92 6.60
CA PHE A 110 3.33 -6.50 6.24
C PHE A 110 4.07 -6.11 4.94
N CYS A 111 4.39 -7.07 4.08
CA CYS A 111 5.16 -6.82 2.86
C CYS A 111 4.41 -5.98 1.81
N ASN A 112 3.08 -5.86 1.93
CA ASN A 112 2.26 -5.01 1.07
C ASN A 112 2.22 -3.55 1.54
N ASP A 113 3.30 -3.07 2.17
CA ASP A 113 3.42 -1.64 2.46
C ASP A 113 3.53 -0.86 1.14
N VAL A 114 2.75 0.20 1.01
CA VAL A 114 2.83 1.14 -0.11
C VAL A 114 3.15 2.47 0.49
N ASN A 115 4.43 2.70 0.72
CA ASN A 115 4.93 3.89 1.38
C ASN A 115 4.85 5.09 0.43
N PRO A 116 4.13 6.18 0.79
CA PRO A 116 4.06 7.38 -0.04
C PRO A 116 5.43 8.00 -0.36
N ILE A 117 6.41 7.87 0.54
CA ILE A 117 7.78 8.36 0.31
C ILE A 117 8.44 7.55 -0.81
N GLU A 118 8.31 6.22 -0.79
CA GLU A 118 8.84 5.38 -1.86
C GLU A 118 8.13 5.63 -3.19
N VAL A 119 6.82 5.86 -3.16
CA VAL A 119 6.03 6.27 -4.34
C VAL A 119 6.54 7.61 -4.88
N HIS A 120 6.77 8.60 -4.01
CA HIS A 120 7.36 9.89 -4.38
C HIS A 120 8.74 9.71 -5.01
N ASP A 121 9.61 8.92 -4.37
CA ASP A 121 10.99 8.72 -4.83
C ASP A 121 11.05 7.94 -6.15
N LYS A 122 10.11 7.00 -6.36
CA LYS A 122 10.02 6.18 -7.57
C LYS A 122 9.43 6.95 -8.75
N PHE A 123 8.38 7.75 -8.53
CA PHE A 123 7.59 8.35 -9.61
C PHE A 123 7.72 9.88 -9.70
N GLY A 124 8.37 10.54 -8.75
CA GLY A 124 8.51 11.99 -8.69
C GLY A 124 7.19 12.73 -8.42
N ILE A 125 6.19 12.04 -7.86
CA ILE A 125 4.86 12.59 -7.59
C ILE A 125 4.90 13.34 -6.26
N LEU A 126 4.48 14.61 -6.27
CA LEU A 126 4.34 15.38 -5.03
C LEU A 126 3.35 14.69 -4.08
N LEU A 127 3.76 14.54 -2.82
CA LEU A 127 2.89 14.05 -1.76
C LEU A 127 1.70 15.02 -1.62
N SER A 128 0.48 14.51 -1.71
CA SER A 128 -0.68 15.31 -1.31
C SER A 128 -0.48 15.74 0.16
N PRO A 129 -0.79 16.99 0.57
CA PRO A 129 -0.63 17.41 1.96
C PRO A 129 -1.43 16.54 2.95
N GLU A 130 -2.53 15.93 2.50
CA GLU A 130 -3.27 14.91 3.26
C GLU A 130 -2.41 13.68 3.56
N ASN A 131 -1.43 13.36 2.71
CA ASN A 131 -0.53 12.21 2.81
C ASN A 131 0.67 12.43 3.75
N MET A 132 0.90 13.66 4.23
CA MET A 132 2.08 14.03 5.03
C MET A 132 1.85 14.03 6.55
N THR A 133 0.67 13.64 7.05
CA THR A 133 0.44 13.54 8.49
C THR A 133 1.07 12.25 9.05
N ASP A 134 2.38 12.29 9.24
CA ASP A 134 3.11 11.33 10.07
C ASP A 134 2.72 11.55 11.54
N SER A 135 1.87 10.66 12.08
CA SER A 135 1.43 10.65 13.48
C SER A 135 2.61 10.55 14.46
N SER A 136 3.80 10.15 13.99
CA SER A 136 5.04 10.09 14.77
C SER A 136 5.54 11.48 15.19
N ASN A 137 5.48 12.49 14.30
CA ASN A 137 6.03 13.82 14.57
C ASN A 137 5.17 14.66 15.55
N GLN A 138 3.85 14.45 15.59
CA GLN A 138 3.00 15.17 16.55
C GLN A 138 3.23 14.74 18.00
N LYS A 139 3.53 13.46 18.25
CA LYS A 139 3.77 12.96 19.61
C LYS A 139 5.05 13.52 20.21
N SER A 140 6.10 13.70 19.40
CA SER A 140 7.39 14.24 19.86
C SER A 140 7.30 15.72 20.25
N ILE A 141 6.59 16.53 19.46
CA ILE A 141 6.39 17.97 19.73
C ILE A 141 5.59 18.19 21.02
N LEU A 142 4.53 17.40 21.25
CA LEU A 142 3.74 17.48 22.48
C LEU A 142 4.55 17.07 23.72
N LEU A 143 5.42 16.05 23.59
CA LEU A 143 6.31 15.63 24.68
C LEU A 143 7.33 16.72 25.04
N SER A 144 7.92 17.38 24.03
CA SER A 144 8.88 18.46 24.24
C SER A 144 8.26 19.70 24.91
N ILE A 145 7.03 20.07 24.53
CA ILE A 145 6.30 21.18 25.16
C ILE A 145 5.96 20.86 26.62
N LEU A 146 5.54 19.62 26.92
CA LEU A 146 5.24 19.20 28.28
C LEU A 146 6.48 19.25 29.19
N ILE A 147 7.63 18.79 28.70
CA ILE A 147 8.91 18.84 29.44
C ILE A 147 9.31 20.30 29.71
N LEU A 148 9.14 21.19 28.73
CA LEU A 148 9.46 22.62 28.88
C LEU A 148 8.54 23.32 29.90
N TYR A 149 7.25 22.98 29.92
CA TYR A 149 6.33 23.53 30.92
C TYR A 149 6.67 23.05 32.34
N LEU A 150 7.04 21.78 32.49
CA LEU A 150 7.43 21.23 33.78
C LEU A 150 8.74 21.86 34.28
N THR A 151 9.73 22.12 33.42
CA THR A 151 10.97 22.79 33.86
C THR A 151 10.74 24.24 34.26
N ILE A 152 9.81 24.96 33.64
CA ILE A 152 9.47 26.35 34.01
C ILE A 152 8.72 26.43 35.34
N ILE A 153 7.88 25.46 35.67
CA ILE A 153 7.09 25.46 36.93
C ILE A 153 7.96 25.07 38.15
N PHE A 154 9.00 24.26 37.93
CA PHE A 154 9.89 23.76 38.99
C PHE A 154 11.20 24.56 39.14
N LEU A 155 11.33 25.73 38.50
CA LEU A 155 12.46 26.66 38.62
C LEU A 155 12.11 27.88 39.47
#